data_AF-A0A9D9U8V3-F1
#
_entry.id   AF-A0A9D9U8V3-F1
#
_cell.length_a   1.000
_cell.length_b   1.000
_cell.length_c   1.000
_cell.angle_alpha   90.00
_cell.angle_beta   90.00
_cell.angle_gamma   90.00
#
_symmetry.space_group_name_H-M   'P 1'
#
loop_
_entity.id
_entity.type
_entity.pdbx_description
1 polymer ?
#
loop_
_entity_poly.entity_id
_entity_poly.type
_entity_poly.pdbx_seq_one_letter_code
_entity_poly.pdbx_strand_id
1 'polypeptide(L)'
;MRLRRLKSWTQGQLSDASGVKVGHISKLERDDDTDPKLSTIYKLMNALGCSADDLLTDGERVGPSGRLQGAFKRAEELPEERQEIILHLVETYCTAYGLQKVLGDQVVIPLPGLLQRKSKPAP
;
A
#
# COMPACT_ATOMS: atom_id res chain seq x y z
N MET A 1 -0.21 9.26 8.53
CA MET A 1 -1.51 8.75 8.03
C MET A 1 -1.46 8.48 6.51
N ARG A 2 -1.35 7.19 6.11
CA ARG A 2 -1.29 6.73 4.70
C ARG A 2 -2.47 7.23 3.86
N LEU A 3 -3.70 6.99 4.35
CA LEU A 3 -4.94 7.34 3.65
C LEU A 3 -5.08 8.84 3.37
N ARG A 4 -4.63 9.69 4.32
CA ARG A 4 -4.57 11.14 4.11
C ARG A 4 -3.65 11.53 2.96
N ARG A 5 -2.47 10.89 2.87
CA ARG A 5 -1.49 11.14 1.80
C ARG A 5 -2.01 10.69 0.43
N LEU A 6 -2.75 9.59 0.37
CA LEU A 6 -3.41 9.12 -0.86
C LEU A 6 -4.45 10.13 -1.38
N LYS A 7 -5.10 10.87 -0.47
CA LYS A 7 -6.00 11.98 -0.81
C LYS A 7 -5.28 13.32 -1.03
N SER A 8 -3.94 13.37 -0.97
CA SER A 8 -3.14 14.60 -1.05
C SER A 8 -3.54 15.66 -0.02
N TRP A 9 -4.07 15.26 1.14
CA TRP A 9 -4.51 16.18 2.19
C TRP A 9 -3.38 16.56 3.13
N THR A 10 -3.37 17.80 3.63
CA THR A 10 -2.57 18.23 4.78
C THR A 10 -3.20 17.72 6.09
N GLN A 11 -2.44 17.73 7.19
CA GLN A 11 -3.00 17.39 8.51
C GLN A 11 -4.09 18.38 8.94
N GLY A 12 -3.98 19.65 8.54
CA GLY A 12 -5.03 20.66 8.75
C GLY A 12 -6.32 20.30 8.02
N GLN A 13 -6.23 19.90 6.75
CA GLN A 13 -7.41 19.48 5.98
C GLN A 13 -8.10 18.25 6.59
N LEU A 14 -7.33 17.27 7.10
CA LEU A 14 -7.92 16.15 7.84
C LEU A 14 -8.55 16.59 9.17
N SER A 15 -7.96 17.57 9.86
CA SER A 15 -8.52 18.16 11.07
C SER A 15 -9.87 18.79 10.79
N ASP A 16 -9.96 19.59 9.74
CA ASP A 16 -11.19 20.28 9.35
C ASP A 16 -12.28 19.28 8.94
N ALA A 17 -11.92 18.26 8.15
CA ALA A 17 -12.85 17.24 7.70
C ALA A 17 -13.37 16.30 8.81
N SER A 18 -12.52 15.98 9.80
CA SER A 18 -12.86 15.03 10.88
C SER A 18 -13.33 15.68 12.18
N GLY A 19 -13.09 16.99 12.34
CA GLY A 19 -13.26 17.68 13.63
C GLY A 19 -12.30 17.21 14.72
N VAL A 20 -11.21 16.51 14.36
CA VAL A 20 -10.14 16.10 15.28
C VAL A 20 -9.03 17.12 15.21
N LYS A 21 -8.64 17.71 16.35
CA LYS A 21 -7.60 18.75 16.39
C LYS A 21 -6.32 18.31 15.68
N VAL A 22 -5.74 19.19 14.85
CA VAL A 22 -4.51 18.92 14.09
C VAL A 22 -3.35 18.39 14.94
N GLY A 23 -3.19 18.87 16.18
CA GLY A 23 -2.16 18.36 17.09
C GLY A 23 -2.40 16.91 17.53
N HIS A 24 -3.65 16.49 17.66
CA HIS A 24 -4.01 15.10 17.97
C HIS A 24 -3.79 14.19 16.75
N ILE A 25 -4.12 14.68 15.54
CA ILE A 25 -3.76 13.99 14.29
C ILE A 25 -2.24 13.82 14.18
N SER A 26 -1.46 14.87 14.46
CA SER A 26 0.01 14.77 14.39
C SER A 26 0.57 13.71 15.33
N LYS A 27 0.04 13.56 16.55
CA LYS A 27 0.46 12.51 17.50
C LYS A 27 0.08 11.11 17.00
N LEU A 28 -1.16 10.97 16.54
CA LEU A 28 -1.66 9.72 15.97
C LEU A 28 -0.83 9.24 14.76
N GLU A 29 -0.27 10.18 13.99
CA GLU A 29 0.55 9.85 12.82
C GLU A 29 2.02 9.53 13.10
N ARG A 30 2.51 9.87 14.29
CA ARG A 30 3.91 9.67 14.69
C ARG A 30 4.09 8.41 15.53
N ASP A 31 3.01 7.65 15.75
CA ASP A 31 2.95 6.53 16.70
C ASP A 31 3.39 6.93 18.11
N ASP A 32 3.10 8.19 18.50
CA ASP A 32 3.40 8.73 19.84
C ASP A 32 2.43 8.15 20.89
N ASP A 33 2.50 6.85 21.16
CA ASP A 33 1.82 6.07 22.23
C ASP A 33 0.42 6.60 22.64
N THR A 34 -0.34 7.03 21.63
CA THR A 34 -1.63 7.67 21.81
C THR A 34 -2.67 6.61 21.58
N ASP A 35 -3.47 6.30 22.61
CA ASP A 35 -4.63 5.41 22.49
C ASP A 35 -5.88 6.25 22.15
N PRO A 36 -6.21 6.45 20.86
CA PRO A 36 -7.35 7.26 20.48
C PRO A 36 -8.65 6.60 20.93
N LYS A 37 -9.55 7.38 21.53
CA LYS A 37 -10.91 6.92 21.80
C LYS A 37 -11.58 6.43 20.50
N LEU A 38 -12.44 5.42 20.61
CA LEU A 38 -13.20 4.87 19.48
C LEU A 38 -13.98 5.95 18.69
N SER A 39 -14.50 6.98 19.36
CA SER A 39 -15.15 8.11 18.70
C SER A 39 -14.22 8.91 17.78
N THR A 40 -12.92 8.99 18.11
CA THR A 40 -11.89 9.59 17.25
C THR A 40 -11.67 8.72 16.01
N ILE A 41 -11.62 7.40 16.18
CA ILE A 41 -11.49 6.45 15.06
C ILE A 41 -12.67 6.61 14.09
N TYR A 42 -13.92 6.64 14.58
CA TYR A 42 -15.09 6.85 13.72
C TYR A 42 -15.06 8.20 12.97
N LYS A 43 -14.64 9.28 13.64
CA LYS A 43 -14.49 10.58 12.98
C LYS A 43 -13.48 10.54 11.83
N LEU A 44 -12.37 9.85 12.03
CA LEU A 44 -11.34 9.70 11.00
C LEU A 44 -11.81 8.78 9.87
N MET A 45 -12.47 7.67 10.17
CA MET A 45 -13.06 6.77 9.17
C MET A 45 -14.05 7.50 8.27
N ASN A 46 -14.97 8.26 8.86
CA ASN A 46 -15.98 9.03 8.14
C ASN A 46 -15.33 10.11 7.26
N ALA A 47 -14.36 10.85 7.79
CA ALA A 47 -13.65 11.88 7.03
C ALA A 47 -12.82 11.31 5.88
N LEU A 48 -12.21 10.14 6.08
CA LEU A 48 -11.39 9.46 5.07
C LEU A 48 -12.22 8.61 4.10
N GLY A 49 -13.49 8.35 4.41
CA GLY A 49 -14.37 7.49 3.61
C GLY A 49 -13.85 6.06 3.51
N CYS A 50 -13.43 5.49 4.64
CA CYS A 50 -12.74 4.19 4.68
C CYS A 50 -13.29 3.28 5.78
N SER A 51 -13.10 1.96 5.62
CA SER A 51 -13.46 0.99 6.64
C SER A 51 -12.44 0.97 7.80
N ALA A 52 -12.80 0.29 8.90
CA ALA A 52 -11.89 0.09 10.02
C ALA A 52 -10.64 -0.69 9.57
N ASP A 53 -10.82 -1.69 8.69
CA ASP A 53 -9.71 -2.42 8.10
C ASP A 53 -8.81 -1.48 7.30
N ASP A 54 -9.37 -0.63 6.44
CA ASP A 54 -8.55 0.31 5.64
C ASP A 54 -7.73 1.26 6.53
N LEU A 55 -8.28 1.67 7.68
CA LEU A 55 -7.68 2.62 8.62
C LEU A 55 -6.65 1.99 9.55
N LEU A 56 -6.94 0.80 10.08
CA LEU A 56 -6.16 0.12 11.13
C LEU A 56 -5.16 -0.90 10.58
N THR A 57 -5.36 -1.34 9.33
CA THR A 57 -4.47 -2.31 8.71
C THR A 57 -3.18 -1.63 8.27
N ASP A 58 -2.21 -1.69 9.17
CA ASP A 58 -0.84 -1.29 8.88
C ASP A 58 -0.17 -2.34 8.01
N GLY A 59 0.49 -1.89 6.93
CA GLY A 59 1.06 -2.77 5.91
C GLY A 59 2.17 -3.68 6.45
N GLU A 60 2.71 -3.37 7.63
CA GLU A 60 3.74 -4.15 8.31
C GLU A 60 3.20 -5.30 9.17
N ARG A 61 1.96 -5.21 9.67
CA ARG A 61 1.33 -6.26 10.50
C ARG A 61 0.61 -7.33 9.68
N VAL A 62 0.43 -7.08 8.38
CA VAL A 62 -0.20 -8.02 7.45
C VAL A 62 0.86 -8.76 6.65
N GLY A 63 0.81 -10.10 6.69
CA GLY A 63 1.66 -10.93 5.87
C GLY A 63 1.51 -10.64 4.36
N PRO A 64 2.43 -11.12 3.51
CA PRO A 64 2.44 -10.83 2.07
C PRO A 64 1.08 -11.05 1.38
N SER A 65 0.35 -12.11 1.72
CA SER A 65 -0.95 -12.42 1.12
C SER A 65 -2.02 -11.36 1.37
N GLY A 66 -2.11 -10.84 2.60
CA GLY A 66 -3.10 -9.80 2.89
C GLY A 66 -2.71 -8.44 2.30
N ARG A 67 -1.40 -8.15 2.20
CA ARG A 67 -0.91 -6.98 1.45
C ARG A 67 -1.26 -7.07 -0.04
N LEU A 68 -1.15 -8.27 -0.61
CA LEU A 68 -1.51 -8.55 -1.99
C LEU A 68 -3.01 -8.38 -2.22
N GLN A 69 -3.86 -8.92 -1.34
CA GLN A 69 -5.30 -8.73 -1.37
C GLN A 69 -5.69 -7.25 -1.32
N GLY A 70 -5.09 -6.48 -0.41
CA GLY A 70 -5.30 -5.03 -0.33
C GLY A 70 -4.80 -4.28 -1.57
N ALA A 71 -3.74 -4.77 -2.23
CA ALA A 71 -3.26 -4.18 -3.48
C ALA A 71 -4.24 -4.43 -4.63
N PHE A 72 -4.81 -5.63 -4.74
CA PHE A 72 -5.82 -5.94 -5.74
C PHE A 72 -7.11 -5.14 -5.55
N LYS A 73 -7.59 -4.99 -4.31
CA LYS A 73 -8.77 -4.14 -4.02
C LYS A 73 -8.57 -2.70 -4.50
N ARG A 74 -7.37 -2.14 -4.39
CA ARG A 74 -7.05 -0.81 -4.93
C ARG A 74 -6.90 -0.79 -6.46
N ALA A 75 -6.45 -1.91 -7.04
CA ALA A 75 -6.34 -2.03 -8.49
C ALA A 75 -7.73 -2.02 -9.15
N GLU A 76 -8.75 -2.61 -8.50
CA GLU A 76 -10.14 -2.60 -8.97
C GLU A 76 -10.74 -1.19 -9.13
N GLU A 77 -10.22 -0.19 -8.41
CA GLU A 77 -10.68 1.19 -8.51
C GLU A 77 -10.02 1.98 -9.67
N LEU A 78 -9.05 1.38 -10.37
CA LEU A 78 -8.36 2.02 -11.50
C LEU A 78 -9.15 1.89 -12.81
N PRO A 79 -8.90 2.75 -13.82
CA PRO A 79 -9.40 2.53 -15.18
C PRO A 79 -8.98 1.17 -15.76
N GLU A 80 -9.84 0.57 -16.59
CA GLU A 80 -9.66 -0.77 -17.18
C GLU A 80 -8.29 -0.96 -17.84
N GLU A 81 -7.81 0.03 -18.61
CA GLU A 81 -6.46 0.01 -19.21
C GLU A 81 -5.33 -0.21 -18.19
N ARG A 82 -5.45 0.34 -16.99
CA ARG A 82 -4.46 0.16 -15.91
C ARG A 82 -4.60 -1.19 -15.22
N GLN A 83 -5.82 -1.71 -15.13
CA GLN A 83 -6.06 -3.04 -14.58
C GLN A 83 -5.42 -4.11 -15.46
N GLU A 84 -5.55 -4.00 -16.79
CA GLU A 84 -4.91 -4.89 -17.77
C GLU A 84 -3.39 -4.94 -17.62
N ILE A 85 -2.74 -3.79 -17.38
CA ILE A 85 -1.29 -3.74 -17.13
C ILE A 85 -0.92 -4.54 -15.87
N ILE A 86 -1.72 -4.42 -14.80
CA ILE A 86 -1.47 -5.12 -13.54
C ILE A 86 -1.65 -6.63 -13.73
N LEU A 87 -2.72 -7.05 -14.42
CA LEU A 87 -2.97 -8.46 -14.75
C LEU A 87 -1.81 -9.05 -15.54
N HIS A 88 -1.40 -8.38 -16.62
CA HIS A 88 -0.28 -8.81 -17.45
C HIS A 88 1.02 -8.97 -16.63
N LEU A 89 1.32 -8.05 -15.71
CA LEU A 89 2.50 -8.14 -14.84
C LEU A 89 2.44 -9.37 -13.92
N VAL A 90 1.28 -9.63 -13.30
CA VAL A 90 1.09 -10.78 -12.40
C VAL A 90 1.21 -12.08 -13.18
N GLU A 91 0.53 -12.19 -14.32
CA GLU A 91 0.58 -13.38 -15.18
C GLU A 91 1.99 -13.66 -15.70
N THR A 92 2.70 -12.62 -16.16
CA THR A 92 4.08 -12.72 -16.62
C THR A 92 4.98 -13.24 -15.50
N TYR A 93 4.84 -12.70 -14.29
CA TYR A 93 5.64 -13.12 -13.14
C TYR A 93 5.33 -14.57 -12.72
N CYS A 94 4.05 -14.94 -12.64
CA CYS A 94 3.64 -16.30 -12.28
C CYS A 94 4.13 -17.34 -13.31
N THR A 95 4.02 -17.01 -14.59
CA THR A 95 4.52 -17.85 -15.68
C THR A 95 6.03 -18.02 -15.61
N ALA A 96 6.77 -16.91 -15.43
CA ALA A 96 8.21 -16.92 -15.25
C ALA A 96 8.65 -17.80 -14.06
N TYR A 97 8.00 -17.61 -12.91
CA TYR A 97 8.28 -18.40 -11.71
C TYR A 97 7.98 -19.89 -11.89
N GLY A 98 6.84 -20.22 -12.52
CA GLY A 98 6.48 -21.60 -12.86
C GLY A 98 7.52 -22.25 -13.78
N LEU A 99 8.01 -21.52 -14.77
CA LEU A 99 9.02 -21.97 -15.72
C LEU A 99 10.38 -22.23 -15.03
N GLN A 100 10.81 -21.34 -14.13
CA GLN A 100 12.01 -21.54 -13.32
C GLN A 100 11.93 -22.82 -12.49
N LYS A 101 10.77 -23.11 -11.89
CA LYS A 101 10.56 -24.33 -11.10
C LYS A 101 10.67 -25.61 -11.94
N VAL A 102 10.31 -25.54 -13.22
CA VAL A 102 10.39 -26.67 -14.17
C VAL A 102 11.81 -26.86 -14.72
N LEU A 103 12.53 -25.77 -15.03
CA LEU A 103 13.85 -25.81 -15.67
C LEU A 103 15.03 -25.77 -14.69
N GLY A 104 14.80 -25.52 -13.40
CA GLY A 104 15.85 -25.35 -12.38
C GLY A 104 16.61 -24.02 -12.49
N ASP A 105 17.64 -23.84 -11.65
CA ASP A 105 18.40 -22.58 -11.47
C ASP A 105 19.20 -22.08 -12.70
N GLN A 106 19.03 -22.69 -13.88
CA GLN A 106 19.78 -22.32 -15.08
C GLN A 106 19.22 -21.12 -15.85
N VAL A 107 18.07 -20.56 -15.43
CA VAL A 107 17.42 -19.45 -16.13
C VAL A 107 17.34 -18.21 -15.26
N VAL A 108 18.16 -17.20 -15.57
CA VAL A 108 17.96 -15.82 -15.10
C VAL A 108 16.89 -15.19 -15.98
N ILE A 109 15.67 -15.06 -15.46
CA ILE A 109 14.58 -14.43 -16.20
C ILE A 109 14.74 -12.91 -16.06
N PRO A 110 15.03 -12.17 -17.15
CA PRO A 110 15.03 -10.73 -17.08
C PRO A 110 13.57 -10.28 -16.95
N LEU A 111 13.18 -9.80 -15.78
CA LEU A 111 11.97 -8.98 -15.67
C LEU A 111 12.16 -7.80 -16.62
N PRO A 112 11.33 -7.66 -17.68
CA PRO A 112 11.50 -6.56 -18.62
C PRO A 112 11.41 -5.22 -17.86
N GLY A 113 12.53 -4.50 -17.80
CA GLY A 113 12.55 -3.06 -17.53
C GLY A 113 12.54 -2.53 -16.09
N LEU A 114 12.59 -3.35 -15.02
CA LEU A 114 12.46 -2.81 -13.65
C LEU A 114 13.67 -2.97 -12.71
N LEU A 115 14.76 -3.60 -13.12
CA LEU A 115 16.00 -3.66 -12.33
C LEU A 115 17.24 -3.50 -13.21
N GLN A 116 17.59 -2.25 -13.52
CA GLN A 116 18.98 -1.89 -13.80
C GLN A 116 19.55 -1.11 -12.61
N ARG A 117 20.15 -1.83 -11.66
CA ARG A 117 21.31 -1.31 -10.92
C ARG A 117 22.36 -2.42 -10.84
N LYS A 118 23.35 -2.33 -11.74
CA LYS A 118 24.65 -2.95 -11.48
C LYS A 118 25.32 -2.13 -10.38
N SER A 119 25.48 -2.68 -9.18
CA SER A 119 26.50 -2.21 -8.26
C SER A 119 27.86 -2.70 -8.77
N LYS A 120 28.71 -1.77 -9.18
CA LYS A 120 30.14 -1.97 -9.47
C LYS A 120 30.82 -2.60 -8.25
N PRO A 121 31.69 -3.62 -8.38
CA PRO A 121 32.52 -4.04 -7.26
C PRO A 121 33.56 -2.96 -6.96
N ALA A 122 33.70 -2.62 -5.68
CA ALA A 122 34.75 -1.74 -5.17
C ALA A 122 36.13 -2.43 -5.26
N PRO A 123 37.24 -1.66 -5.35
CA PRO A 123 38.57 -2.17 -5.66
C PRO A 123 39.17 -3.09 -4.60
#